data_AF-A0A147BBD7-F1
#
_entry.id   AF-A0A147BBD7-F1
#
_cell.length_a   1.000
_cell.length_b   1.000
_cell.length_c   1.000
_cell.angle_alpha   90.00
_cell.angle_beta   90.00
_cell.angle_gamma   90.00
#
_symmetry.space_group_name_H-M   'P 1'
#
loop_
_entity.id
_entity.type
_entity.pdbx_description
1 polymer ?
#
loop_
_entity_poly.entity_id
_entity_poly.type
_entity_poly.pdbx_seq_one_letter_code
_entity_poly.pdbx_strand_id
1 'polypeptide(L)'
;LKATTPDRNVLTRPMLMTRLKARFDALKDSLRSTFQKLQFVAITADCWTRFHRIYVEEEANDEDEENCQPVHLCSLIDSVEEGRHRLPPHHRCSAHTLNLIATADAARAETVDQEYSTIKQSVFTKCQKLWTKQGQSAQAADLIKAQCGKYVPRLNVTRWNSTFKAMEAINTFLERGTDLDVLFCKLGIPRLLPPHEPNFIREYCRVMKPVCCALNDLQGDNHIHSGYLLPTLDVLIKKIEYEKMAGLRYSGPLAVSLLAGIHKRFDNVMNQKDLLVADTLLLRFKLSWISDEVKRNAALAAVKSELTVSSRLVESPASLLKANAAEDFFGNPFGNECTSVSGDDELARYFLVPHNFALTELKTASL
;
A
#
# COMPACT_ATOMS: atom_id res chain seq x y z
N LEU A 1 39.03 -1.00 -23.88
CA LEU A 1 38.84 -0.55 -22.47
C LEU A 1 39.81 -1.19 -21.45
N LYS A 2 40.51 -2.30 -21.72
CA LYS A 2 41.61 -2.78 -20.85
C LYS A 2 42.95 -2.02 -20.97
N ALA A 3 43.05 -1.08 -21.92
CA ALA A 3 44.31 -0.42 -22.26
C ALA A 3 44.58 0.90 -21.52
N THR A 4 43.70 1.38 -20.65
CA THR A 4 43.84 2.73 -20.05
C THR A 4 43.92 2.79 -18.52
N THR A 5 43.74 1.69 -17.78
CA THR A 5 43.97 1.67 -16.31
C THR A 5 44.33 0.25 -15.79
N PRO A 6 45.61 -0.10 -15.60
CA PRO A 6 46.03 -1.43 -15.14
C PRO A 6 45.69 -1.74 -13.67
N ASP A 7 45.39 -0.72 -12.85
CA ASP A 7 45.06 -0.89 -11.43
C ASP A 7 43.56 -1.08 -11.15
N ARG A 8 42.70 -1.08 -12.17
CA ARG A 8 41.27 -1.37 -12.04
C ARG A 8 40.98 -2.82 -12.42
N ASN A 9 40.92 -3.69 -11.41
CA ASN A 9 40.36 -5.04 -11.52
C ASN A 9 38.84 -4.98 -11.72
N VAL A 10 38.40 -4.62 -12.92
CA VAL A 10 36.99 -4.68 -13.30
C VAL A 10 36.63 -6.15 -13.56
N LEU A 11 35.64 -6.65 -12.82
CA LEU A 11 35.07 -7.98 -13.00
C LEU A 11 34.61 -8.18 -14.45
N THR A 12 35.01 -9.29 -15.06
CA THR A 12 34.46 -9.69 -16.36
C THR A 12 33.02 -10.16 -16.18
N ARG A 13 32.18 -10.03 -17.22
CA ARG A 13 30.79 -10.53 -17.20
C ARG A 13 30.67 -11.98 -16.71
N PRO A 14 31.49 -12.95 -17.16
CA PRO A 14 31.44 -14.31 -16.64
C PRO A 14 31.72 -14.39 -15.13
N MET A 15 32.74 -13.68 -14.64
CA MET A 15 33.07 -13.68 -13.21
C MET A 15 31.98 -13.02 -12.37
N LEU A 16 31.35 -11.96 -12.86
CA LEU A 16 30.20 -11.32 -12.22
C LEU A 16 29.03 -12.29 -12.12
N MET A 17 28.66 -12.94 -13.22
CA MET A 17 27.54 -13.88 -13.26
C MET A 17 27.79 -15.10 -12.36
N THR A 18 29.00 -15.65 -12.32
CA THR A 18 29.36 -16.73 -11.39
C THR A 18 29.25 -16.29 -9.93
N ARG A 19 29.73 -15.10 -9.58
CA ARG A 19 29.62 -14.57 -8.21
C ARG A 19 28.17 -14.29 -7.83
N LEU A 20 27.37 -13.77 -8.76
CA LEU A 20 25.95 -13.51 -8.54
C LEU A 20 25.21 -14.81 -8.27
N LYS A 21 25.42 -15.83 -9.10
CA LYS A 21 24.83 -17.16 -8.91
C LYS A 21 25.23 -17.79 -7.57
N ALA A 22 26.51 -17.74 -7.21
CA ALA A 22 26.97 -18.27 -5.93
C ALA A 22 26.33 -17.55 -4.73
N ARG A 23 26.15 -16.22 -4.80
CA ARG A 23 25.44 -15.46 -3.76
C ARG A 23 23.94 -15.77 -3.72
N PHE A 24 23.31 -15.90 -4.89
CA PHE A 24 21.92 -16.28 -5.00
C PHE A 24 21.66 -17.66 -4.36
N ASP A 25 22.48 -18.66 -4.69
CA ASP A 25 22.35 -20.00 -4.12
C ASP A 25 22.59 -20.00 -2.60
N ALA A 26 23.58 -19.24 -2.11
CA ALA A 26 23.80 -19.08 -0.67
C ALA A 26 22.62 -18.41 0.06
N LEU A 27 22.01 -17.37 -0.54
CA LEU A 27 20.82 -16.71 0.00
C LEU A 27 19.62 -17.66 0.01
N LYS A 28 19.42 -18.42 -1.07
CA LYS A 28 18.36 -19.43 -1.20
C LYS A 28 18.48 -20.49 -0.11
N ASP A 29 19.67 -21.00 0.15
CA ASP A 29 19.90 -22.01 1.19
C ASP A 29 19.68 -21.44 2.60
N SER A 30 20.11 -20.19 2.84
CA SER A 30 19.83 -19.48 4.10
C SER A 30 18.32 -19.28 4.32
N LEU A 31 17.59 -18.87 3.29
CA LEU A 31 16.13 -18.71 3.35
C LEU A 31 15.42 -20.05 3.60
N ARG A 32 15.84 -21.13 2.92
CA ARG A 32 15.31 -22.49 3.15
C ARG A 32 15.51 -22.92 4.61
N SER A 33 16.71 -22.72 5.17
CA SER A 33 16.98 -23.05 6.58
C SER A 33 16.13 -22.21 7.55
N THR A 34 15.81 -20.97 7.19
CA THR A 34 14.97 -20.09 8.00
C THR A 34 13.51 -20.52 7.93
N PHE A 35 12.98 -20.78 6.73
CA PHE A 35 11.60 -21.22 6.53
C PHE A 35 11.31 -22.58 7.17
N GLN A 36 12.28 -23.49 7.24
CA GLN A 36 12.13 -24.77 7.96
C GLN A 36 11.86 -24.58 9.46
N LYS A 37 12.25 -23.45 10.06
CA LYS A 37 12.03 -23.16 11.48
C LYS A 37 10.71 -22.43 11.75
N LEU A 38 10.05 -21.93 10.70
CA LEU A 38 8.81 -21.16 10.83
C LEU A 38 7.61 -22.09 10.77
N GLN A 39 6.68 -21.91 11.72
CA GLN A 39 5.42 -22.66 11.74
C GLN A 39 4.42 -22.16 10.68
N PHE A 40 4.49 -20.87 10.34
CA PHE A 40 3.58 -20.22 9.40
C PHE A 40 4.37 -19.36 8.41
N VAL A 41 3.98 -19.41 7.14
CA VAL A 41 4.57 -18.63 6.05
C VAL A 41 3.44 -17.99 5.26
N ALA A 42 3.54 -16.68 5.04
CA ALA A 42 2.68 -15.94 4.12
C ALA A 42 3.52 -15.50 2.92
N ILE A 43 2.94 -15.60 1.72
CA ILE A 43 3.60 -15.21 0.48
C ILE A 43 2.69 -14.21 -0.23
N THR A 44 3.26 -13.05 -0.57
CA THR A 44 2.65 -12.10 -1.49
C THR A 44 3.21 -12.34 -2.88
N ALA A 45 2.33 -12.48 -3.87
CA ALA A 45 2.73 -12.54 -5.27
C ALA A 45 2.27 -11.24 -5.95
N ASP A 46 3.20 -10.45 -6.47
CA ASP A 46 2.88 -9.37 -7.39
C ASP A 46 3.00 -9.89 -8.83
N CYS A 47 1.92 -9.74 -9.59
CA CYS A 47 1.77 -10.26 -10.93
C CYS A 47 1.36 -9.12 -11.86
N TRP A 48 2.18 -8.81 -12.86
CA TRP A 48 1.82 -7.84 -13.91
C TRP A 48 2.02 -8.43 -15.30
N THR A 49 1.33 -7.85 -16.28
CA THR A 49 1.44 -8.24 -17.68
C THR A 49 2.14 -7.15 -18.48
N ARG A 50 3.15 -7.53 -19.28
CA ARG A 50 3.79 -6.66 -20.27
C ARG A 50 3.92 -7.44 -21.59
N PHE A 51 3.38 -6.92 -22.68
CA PHE A 51 3.43 -7.55 -24.02
C PHE A 51 3.05 -9.04 -24.06
N HIS A 52 1.84 -9.39 -23.56
CA HIS A 52 1.31 -10.77 -23.54
C HIS A 52 2.13 -11.80 -22.73
N ARG A 53 3.07 -11.35 -21.90
CA ARG A 53 3.78 -12.19 -20.93
C ARG A 53 3.37 -11.78 -19.51
N ILE A 54 3.09 -12.78 -18.66
CA ILE A 54 2.84 -12.61 -17.23
C ILE A 54 4.21 -12.65 -16.55
N TYR A 55 4.53 -11.59 -15.81
CA TYR A 55 5.71 -11.49 -14.99
C TYR A 55 5.29 -11.59 -13.52
N VAL A 56 6.02 -12.40 -12.77
CA VAL A 56 5.98 -12.45 -11.30
C VAL A 56 7.32 -11.87 -10.87
N GLU A 57 7.31 -10.86 -10.00
CA GLU A 57 8.50 -10.06 -9.72
C GLU A 57 9.68 -10.89 -9.15
N GLU A 58 10.81 -10.81 -9.86
CA GLU A 58 12.15 -10.70 -9.27
C GLU A 58 12.81 -9.54 -10.03
N GLU A 59 13.44 -8.59 -9.32
CA GLU A 59 13.92 -7.30 -9.87
C GLU A 59 14.76 -7.49 -11.15
N ALA A 60 14.20 -7.09 -12.30
CA ALA A 60 14.90 -7.10 -13.58
C ALA A 60 15.53 -5.71 -13.83
N ASN A 61 16.85 -5.66 -13.80
CA ASN A 61 17.64 -4.53 -14.25
C ASN A 61 17.51 -4.37 -15.78
N ASP A 62 17.35 -3.15 -16.26
CA ASP A 62 16.94 -2.76 -17.63
C ASP A 62 17.93 -3.09 -18.79
N GLU A 63 18.86 -4.04 -18.65
CA GLU A 63 19.90 -4.27 -19.70
C GLU A 63 20.10 -5.71 -20.22
N ASP A 64 19.39 -6.73 -19.74
CA ASP A 64 19.47 -8.09 -20.33
C ASP A 64 18.07 -8.63 -20.67
N GLU A 65 17.51 -8.13 -21.78
CA GLU A 65 16.13 -8.33 -22.26
C GLU A 65 15.80 -9.74 -22.81
N GLU A 66 16.73 -10.71 -22.77
CA GLU A 66 16.57 -11.98 -23.50
C GLU A 66 16.65 -13.27 -22.66
N ASN A 67 16.88 -13.22 -21.34
CA ASN A 67 17.04 -14.45 -20.56
C ASN A 67 16.38 -14.51 -19.16
N CYS A 68 15.41 -13.66 -18.85
CA CYS A 68 14.56 -13.87 -17.67
C CYS A 68 13.61 -15.05 -17.93
N GLN A 69 14.03 -16.26 -17.60
CA GLN A 69 13.14 -17.42 -17.56
C GLN A 69 12.28 -17.34 -16.29
N PRO A 70 10.95 -17.45 -16.41
CA PRO A 70 10.06 -17.43 -15.25
C PRO A 70 10.36 -18.64 -14.35
N VAL A 71 10.72 -18.36 -13.09
CA VAL A 71 10.86 -19.40 -12.08
C VAL A 71 9.46 -19.64 -11.50
N HIS A 72 8.87 -20.79 -11.83
CA HIS A 72 7.57 -21.17 -11.29
C HIS A 72 7.68 -21.31 -9.77
N LEU A 73 6.76 -20.74 -8.98
CA LEU A 73 6.83 -20.80 -7.50
C LEU A 73 7.00 -22.24 -6.96
N CYS A 74 6.41 -23.24 -7.64
CA CYS A 74 6.58 -24.65 -7.26
C CYS A 74 8.01 -25.18 -7.49
N SER A 75 8.85 -24.52 -8.30
CA SER A 75 10.26 -24.89 -8.48
C SER A 75 11.18 -24.39 -7.35
N LEU A 76 10.70 -23.48 -6.48
CA LEU A 76 11.41 -23.11 -5.25
C LEU A 76 11.10 -24.07 -4.08
N ILE A 77 9.93 -24.70 -4.12
CA ILE A 77 9.41 -25.62 -3.09
C ILE A 77 9.67 -27.05 -3.58
N ASP A 78 10.91 -27.53 -3.41
CA ASP A 78 11.38 -28.86 -3.90
C ASP A 78 10.73 -30.08 -3.22
N SER A 79 9.57 -29.93 -2.59
CA SER A 79 8.87 -31.02 -1.93
C SER A 79 7.42 -30.66 -1.69
N VAL A 80 6.62 -30.65 -2.76
CA VAL A 80 5.17 -30.82 -2.61
C VAL A 80 4.88 -32.24 -3.09
N GLU A 81 4.72 -33.17 -2.15
CA GLU A 81 4.02 -34.42 -2.46
C GLU A 81 2.67 -34.02 -3.07
N GLU A 82 2.46 -34.36 -4.35
CA GLU A 82 1.23 -34.06 -5.08
C GLU A 82 0.02 -34.50 -4.24
N GLY A 83 -0.73 -33.52 -3.72
CA GLY A 83 -2.04 -33.76 -3.10
C GLY A 83 -2.17 -33.58 -1.58
N ARG A 84 -1.11 -33.28 -0.80
CA ARG A 84 -1.25 -33.07 0.67
C ARG A 84 -1.36 -31.63 1.15
N HIS A 85 -1.03 -30.64 0.31
CA HIS A 85 -1.04 -29.24 0.72
C HIS A 85 -2.01 -28.42 -0.14
N ARG A 86 -3.13 -27.99 0.44
CA ARG A 86 -3.99 -26.97 -0.17
C ARG A 86 -3.36 -25.61 0.13
N LEU A 87 -3.15 -24.80 -0.91
CA LEU A 87 -2.80 -23.40 -0.73
C LEU A 87 -3.92 -22.72 0.08
N PRO A 88 -3.58 -21.82 1.03
CA PRO A 88 -4.57 -21.00 1.71
C PRO A 88 -5.48 -20.28 0.71
N PRO A 89 -6.69 -19.87 1.13
CA PRO A 89 -7.58 -19.07 0.30
C PRO A 89 -6.84 -17.84 -0.25
N HIS A 90 -6.93 -17.62 -1.56
CA HIS A 90 -6.28 -16.48 -2.19
C HIS A 90 -6.95 -15.16 -1.73
N HIS A 91 -6.21 -14.35 -0.98
CA HIS A 91 -6.62 -12.99 -0.63
C HIS A 91 -6.25 -12.03 -1.76
N ARG A 92 -7.23 -11.28 -2.27
CA ARG A 92 -6.97 -10.25 -3.29
C ARG A 92 -6.19 -9.11 -2.66
N CYS A 93 -5.24 -8.55 -3.41
CA CYS A 93 -4.51 -7.36 -2.99
C CYS A 93 -5.47 -6.19 -2.70
N SER A 94 -5.45 -5.72 -1.45
CA SER A 94 -6.27 -4.59 -0.98
C SER A 94 -5.94 -3.31 -1.74
N ALA A 95 -4.67 -3.08 -2.03
CA ALA A 95 -4.25 -1.92 -2.83
C ALA A 95 -4.76 -1.99 -4.27
N HIS A 96 -4.72 -3.16 -4.91
CA HIS A 96 -5.33 -3.34 -6.22
C HIS A 96 -6.85 -3.09 -6.17
N THR A 97 -7.51 -3.58 -5.13
CA THR A 97 -8.95 -3.37 -4.92
C THR A 97 -9.30 -1.88 -4.73
N LEU A 98 -8.51 -1.13 -3.95
CA LEU A 98 -8.67 0.33 -3.83
C LEU A 98 -8.38 1.07 -5.14
N ASN A 99 -7.42 0.60 -5.96
CA ASN A 99 -7.18 1.19 -7.27
C ASN A 99 -8.38 0.99 -8.21
N LEU A 100 -9.02 -0.19 -8.18
CA LEU A 100 -10.27 -0.42 -8.91
C LEU A 100 -11.39 0.54 -8.45
N ILE A 101 -11.43 0.88 -7.16
CA ILE A 101 -12.39 1.86 -6.64
C ILE A 101 -12.09 3.26 -7.18
N ALA A 102 -10.83 3.68 -7.13
CA ALA A 102 -10.38 4.98 -7.60
C ALA A 102 -10.58 5.19 -9.12
N THR A 103 -10.70 4.09 -9.89
CA THR A 103 -10.81 4.12 -11.34
C THR A 103 -12.21 3.71 -11.81
N ALA A 104 -12.54 2.41 -11.73
CA ALA A 104 -13.77 1.84 -12.27
C ALA A 104 -15.02 2.24 -11.47
N ASP A 105 -14.95 2.24 -10.14
CA ASP A 105 -16.11 2.64 -9.32
C ASP A 105 -16.32 4.15 -9.36
N ALA A 106 -15.25 4.94 -9.35
CA ALA A 106 -15.29 6.40 -9.51
C ALA A 106 -15.87 6.83 -10.87
N ALA A 107 -15.64 6.07 -11.94
CA ALA A 107 -16.21 6.35 -13.26
C ALA A 107 -17.74 6.27 -13.30
N ARG A 108 -18.38 5.51 -12.39
CA ARG A 108 -19.85 5.47 -12.30
C ARG A 108 -20.47 6.82 -11.95
N ALA A 109 -19.72 7.71 -11.30
CA ALA A 109 -20.19 9.07 -11.03
C ALA A 109 -20.58 9.82 -12.32
N GLU A 110 -19.89 9.53 -13.43
CA GLU A 110 -20.18 10.13 -14.75
C GLU A 110 -21.48 9.60 -15.38
N THR A 111 -21.92 8.42 -14.99
CA THR A 111 -23.18 7.82 -15.48
C THR A 111 -24.39 8.24 -14.67
N VAL A 112 -24.18 8.60 -13.39
CA VAL A 112 -25.26 8.96 -12.47
C VAL A 112 -25.60 10.44 -12.58
N ASP A 113 -24.60 11.30 -12.77
CA ASP A 113 -24.76 12.76 -12.76
C ASP A 113 -24.17 13.39 -14.02
N GLN A 114 -25.06 13.98 -14.83
CA GLN A 114 -24.70 14.60 -16.10
C GLN A 114 -23.94 15.92 -15.91
N GLU A 115 -24.21 16.68 -14.85
CA GLU A 115 -23.51 17.93 -14.56
C GLU A 115 -22.06 17.64 -14.18
N TYR A 116 -21.84 16.67 -13.30
CA TYR A 116 -20.52 16.17 -12.93
C TYR A 116 -19.76 15.63 -14.14
N SER A 117 -20.42 14.83 -14.98
CA SER A 117 -19.82 14.29 -16.21
C SER A 117 -19.33 15.41 -17.14
N THR A 118 -20.17 16.44 -17.35
CA THR A 118 -19.86 17.56 -18.24
C THR A 118 -18.67 18.39 -17.73
N ILE A 119 -18.67 18.77 -16.45
CA ILE A 119 -17.57 19.56 -15.88
C ILE A 119 -16.26 18.76 -15.80
N LYS A 120 -16.35 17.48 -15.42
CA LYS A 120 -15.19 16.57 -15.42
C LYS A 120 -14.60 16.45 -16.81
N GLN A 121 -15.41 16.17 -17.83
CA GLN A 121 -14.94 16.01 -19.20
C GLN A 121 -14.27 17.29 -19.72
N SER A 122 -14.84 18.46 -19.45
CA SER A 122 -14.25 19.74 -19.83
C SER A 122 -12.86 19.93 -19.18
N VAL A 123 -12.77 19.77 -17.85
CA VAL A 123 -11.52 19.95 -17.11
C VAL A 123 -10.47 18.93 -17.53
N PHE A 124 -10.80 17.65 -17.54
CA PHE A 124 -9.87 16.58 -17.89
C PHE A 124 -9.38 16.70 -19.33
N THR A 125 -10.22 17.14 -20.28
CA THR A 125 -9.78 17.40 -21.66
C THR A 125 -8.72 18.50 -21.73
N LYS A 126 -8.91 19.60 -20.98
CA LYS A 126 -7.94 20.70 -20.92
C LYS A 126 -6.64 20.28 -20.23
N CYS A 127 -6.74 19.60 -19.10
CA CYS A 127 -5.58 19.05 -18.38
C CYS A 127 -4.83 18.01 -19.22
N GLN A 128 -5.54 17.15 -19.95
CA GLN A 128 -4.92 16.17 -20.85
C GLN A 128 -4.12 16.85 -21.97
N LYS A 129 -4.65 17.93 -22.56
CA LYS A 129 -3.89 18.73 -23.54
C LYS A 129 -2.60 19.30 -22.93
N LEU A 130 -2.65 19.78 -21.68
CA LEU A 130 -1.48 20.27 -20.96
C LEU A 130 -0.44 19.17 -20.75
N TRP A 131 -0.86 18.02 -20.22
CA TRP A 131 0.02 16.89 -19.94
C TRP A 131 0.67 16.33 -21.22
N THR A 132 -0.12 16.18 -22.28
CA THR A 132 0.37 15.72 -23.59
C THR A 132 1.38 16.71 -24.18
N LYS A 133 1.11 18.03 -24.13
CA LYS A 133 2.05 19.03 -24.64
C LYS A 133 3.37 19.04 -23.87
N GLN A 134 3.32 18.91 -22.54
CA GLN A 134 4.51 18.78 -21.72
C GLN A 134 5.34 17.55 -22.11
N GLY A 135 4.68 16.42 -22.42
CA GLY A 135 5.36 15.18 -22.81
C GLY A 135 5.97 15.22 -24.22
N GLN A 136 5.40 16.01 -25.12
CA GLN A 136 5.78 16.06 -26.54
C GLN A 136 6.82 17.13 -26.89
N SER A 137 6.95 18.19 -26.09
CA SER A 137 7.84 19.32 -26.41
C SER A 137 8.66 19.75 -25.20
N ALA A 138 9.99 19.71 -25.34
CA ALA A 138 10.91 20.22 -24.33
C ALA A 138 10.69 21.72 -24.06
N GLN A 139 10.44 22.51 -25.11
CA GLN A 139 10.14 23.93 -24.97
C GLN A 139 8.85 24.18 -24.17
N ALA A 140 7.81 23.38 -24.41
CA ALA A 140 6.57 23.46 -23.63
C ALA A 140 6.80 23.04 -22.18
N ALA A 141 7.59 22.00 -21.94
CA ALA A 141 7.95 21.57 -20.60
C ALA A 141 8.75 22.63 -19.83
N ASP A 142 9.70 23.28 -20.48
CA ASP A 142 10.50 24.35 -19.88
C ASP A 142 9.66 25.60 -19.63
N LEU A 143 8.71 25.92 -20.51
CA LEU A 143 7.74 27.00 -20.26
C LEU A 143 6.89 26.71 -19.02
N ILE A 144 6.40 25.48 -18.87
CA ILE A 144 5.64 25.05 -17.70
C ILE A 144 6.51 25.15 -16.43
N LYS A 145 7.75 24.65 -16.47
CA LYS A 145 8.66 24.75 -15.33
C LYS A 145 8.97 26.20 -14.98
N ALA A 146 9.17 27.07 -15.98
CA ALA A 146 9.48 28.48 -15.77
C ALA A 146 8.32 29.24 -15.11
N GLN A 147 7.07 28.98 -15.52
CA GLN A 147 5.91 29.67 -14.95
C GLN A 147 5.39 29.03 -13.65
N CYS A 148 5.45 27.71 -13.54
CA CYS A 148 4.88 26.97 -12.40
C CYS A 148 5.93 26.54 -11.35
N GLY A 149 7.21 26.73 -11.62
CA GLY A 149 8.34 26.36 -10.76
C GLY A 149 8.66 24.86 -10.70
N LYS A 150 7.76 24.00 -11.21
CA LYS A 150 7.93 22.54 -11.26
C LYS A 150 7.26 21.97 -12.51
N TYR A 151 7.77 20.83 -12.98
CA TYR A 151 7.08 20.04 -14.01
C TYR A 151 5.82 19.40 -13.42
N VAL A 152 4.80 19.22 -14.26
CA VAL A 152 3.64 18.40 -13.88
C VAL A 152 4.07 16.93 -13.92
N PRO A 153 3.70 16.10 -12.92
CA PRO A 153 3.94 14.67 -12.96
C PRO A 153 3.43 14.05 -14.28
N ARG A 154 4.24 13.20 -14.91
CA ARG A 154 3.79 12.46 -16.11
C ARG A 154 2.70 11.47 -15.71
N LEU A 155 1.64 11.42 -16.51
CA LEU A 155 0.68 10.34 -16.43
C LEU A 155 1.37 9.02 -16.74
N ASN A 156 1.08 8.02 -15.92
CA ASN A 156 1.47 6.66 -16.19
C ASN A 156 0.30 5.75 -15.87
N VAL A 157 -0.24 5.09 -16.90
CA VAL A 157 -1.37 4.15 -16.78
C VAL A 157 -1.05 3.01 -15.82
N THR A 158 0.23 2.60 -15.71
CA THR A 158 0.66 1.54 -14.79
C THR A 158 0.86 2.03 -13.35
N ARG A 159 0.92 3.36 -13.11
CA ARG A 159 0.98 3.94 -11.77
C ARG A 159 -0.37 4.53 -11.38
N TRP A 160 -1.07 3.81 -10.51
CA TRP A 160 -2.43 4.07 -10.03
C TRP A 160 -2.71 5.51 -9.51
N ASN A 161 -1.73 6.23 -8.95
CA ASN A 161 -1.91 7.61 -8.45
C ASN A 161 -1.48 8.72 -9.40
N SER A 162 -1.00 8.39 -10.60
CA SER A 162 -0.38 9.38 -11.50
C SER A 162 -1.35 10.51 -11.90
N THR A 163 -2.60 10.16 -12.23
CA THR A 163 -3.66 11.12 -12.56
C THR A 163 -3.96 12.07 -11.42
N PHE A 164 -4.08 11.54 -10.19
CA PHE A 164 -4.32 12.36 -9.00
C PHE A 164 -3.15 13.33 -8.75
N LYS A 165 -1.90 12.85 -8.78
CA LYS A 165 -0.71 13.70 -8.60
C LYS A 165 -0.60 14.79 -9.65
N ALA A 166 -0.95 14.48 -10.90
CA ALA A 166 -0.97 15.47 -11.98
C ALA A 166 -2.04 16.55 -11.76
N MET A 167 -3.23 16.15 -11.29
CA MET A 167 -4.30 17.09 -10.94
C MET A 167 -3.97 17.92 -9.69
N GLU A 168 -3.38 17.31 -8.66
CA GLU A 168 -2.93 17.97 -7.44
C GLU A 168 -1.86 19.03 -7.74
N ALA A 169 -0.97 18.77 -8.71
CA ALA A 169 -0.01 19.77 -9.17
C ALA A 169 -0.69 21.01 -9.74
N ILE A 170 -1.75 20.84 -10.54
CA ILE A 170 -2.56 21.94 -11.09
C ILE A 170 -3.28 22.68 -9.96
N ASN A 171 -3.88 21.97 -9.01
CA ASN A 171 -4.51 22.59 -7.83
C ASN A 171 -3.51 23.43 -7.04
N THR A 172 -2.29 22.93 -6.86
CA THR A 172 -1.21 23.68 -6.18
C THR A 172 -0.89 24.99 -6.93
N PHE A 173 -0.92 24.99 -8.26
CA PHE A 173 -0.66 26.20 -9.05
C PHE A 173 -1.78 27.23 -8.90
N LEU A 174 -3.04 26.76 -8.89
CA LEU A 174 -4.20 27.60 -8.63
C LEU A 174 -4.15 28.24 -7.23
N GLU A 175 -3.81 27.46 -6.20
CA GLU A 175 -3.70 27.95 -4.81
C GLU A 175 -2.58 28.98 -4.63
N ARG A 176 -1.48 28.85 -5.39
CA ARG A 176 -0.38 29.82 -5.39
C ARG A 176 -0.68 31.10 -6.18
N GLY A 177 -1.84 31.19 -6.85
CA GLY A 177 -2.18 32.31 -7.72
C GLY A 177 -1.34 32.36 -9.00
N THR A 178 -0.86 31.20 -9.48
CA THR A 178 -0.13 31.13 -10.75
C THR A 178 -1.09 31.46 -11.89
N ASP A 179 -0.68 32.35 -12.80
CA ASP A 179 -1.47 32.70 -13.99
C ASP A 179 -1.45 31.56 -15.02
N LEU A 180 -2.31 30.57 -14.79
CA LEU A 180 -2.53 29.46 -15.70
C LEU A 180 -3.18 29.91 -17.02
N ASP A 181 -3.85 31.06 -17.06
CA ASP A 181 -4.48 31.56 -18.28
C ASP A 181 -3.44 31.99 -19.31
N VAL A 182 -2.39 32.68 -18.87
CA VAL A 182 -1.24 33.03 -19.72
C VAL A 182 -0.51 31.78 -20.17
N LEU A 183 -0.30 30.80 -19.28
CA LEU A 183 0.32 29.53 -19.64
C LEU A 183 -0.49 28.80 -20.71
N PHE A 184 -1.80 28.67 -20.50
CA PHE A 184 -2.70 27.98 -21.40
C PHE A 184 -2.78 28.70 -22.75
N CYS A 185 -2.78 30.03 -22.75
CA CYS A 185 -2.72 30.83 -23.97
C CYS A 185 -1.43 30.58 -24.77
N LYS A 186 -0.26 30.63 -24.13
CA LYS A 186 1.03 30.34 -24.79
C LYS A 186 1.11 28.90 -25.32
N LEU A 187 0.47 27.97 -24.61
CA LEU A 187 0.39 26.56 -25.02
C LEU A 187 -0.76 26.28 -26.00
N GLY A 188 -1.59 27.25 -26.38
CA GLY A 188 -2.75 27.04 -27.25
C GLY A 188 -3.81 26.09 -26.68
N ILE A 189 -3.97 26.09 -25.36
CA ILE A 189 -4.96 25.29 -24.62
C ILE A 189 -6.13 26.21 -24.23
N PRO A 190 -7.40 25.77 -24.34
CA PRO A 190 -8.53 26.54 -23.85
C PRO A 190 -8.41 26.81 -22.36
N ARG A 191 -8.61 28.07 -21.94
CA ARG A 191 -8.51 28.51 -20.54
C ARG A 191 -9.48 27.74 -19.63
N LEU A 192 -9.14 27.66 -18.35
CA LEU A 192 -10.06 27.13 -17.36
C LEU A 192 -11.19 28.15 -17.16
N LEU A 193 -12.44 27.69 -17.14
CA LEU A 193 -13.62 28.55 -17.01
C LEU A 193 -13.87 28.90 -15.53
N PRO A 194 -13.60 30.14 -15.09
CA PRO A 194 -13.83 30.55 -13.71
C PRO A 194 -15.33 30.86 -13.49
N PRO A 195 -15.88 30.66 -12.28
CA PRO A 195 -15.25 30.03 -11.11
C PRO A 195 -15.37 28.50 -11.10
N HIS A 196 -16.12 27.92 -12.04
CA HIS A 196 -16.58 26.52 -11.99
C HIS A 196 -15.45 25.50 -12.07
N GLU A 197 -14.60 25.57 -13.10
CA GLU A 197 -13.56 24.56 -13.35
C GLU A 197 -12.44 24.56 -12.30
N PRO A 198 -11.90 25.71 -11.85
CA PRO A 198 -10.94 25.73 -10.74
C PRO A 198 -11.53 25.19 -9.43
N ASN A 199 -12.80 25.49 -9.13
CA ASN A 199 -13.47 24.97 -7.94
C ASN A 199 -13.70 23.46 -8.02
N PHE A 200 -14.04 22.94 -9.20
CA PHE A 200 -14.09 21.50 -9.45
C PHE A 200 -12.75 20.81 -9.19
N ILE A 201 -11.64 21.37 -9.70
CA ILE A 201 -10.29 20.81 -9.48
C ILE A 201 -9.99 20.71 -7.98
N ARG A 202 -10.33 21.76 -7.21
CA ARG A 202 -10.13 21.79 -5.76
C ARG A 202 -10.95 20.71 -5.05
N GLU A 203 -12.25 20.61 -5.35
CA GLU A 203 -13.12 19.59 -4.77
C GLU A 203 -12.70 18.16 -5.15
N TYR A 204 -12.34 17.94 -6.42
CA TYR A 204 -11.84 16.65 -6.90
C TYR A 204 -10.60 16.23 -6.12
N CYS A 205 -9.65 17.15 -5.92
CA CYS A 205 -8.43 16.88 -5.16
C CYS A 205 -8.75 16.55 -3.69
N ARG A 206 -9.68 17.29 -3.06
CA ARG A 206 -10.11 17.01 -1.67
C ARG A 206 -10.71 15.60 -1.52
N VAL A 207 -11.58 15.19 -2.44
CA VAL A 207 -12.25 13.87 -2.40
C VAL A 207 -11.27 12.73 -2.70
N MET A 208 -10.36 12.90 -3.65
CA MET A 208 -9.40 11.85 -4.04
C MET A 208 -8.17 11.77 -3.13
N LYS A 209 -7.85 12.82 -2.36
CA LYS A 209 -6.68 12.83 -1.46
C LYS A 209 -6.71 11.72 -0.41
N PRO A 210 -7.82 11.48 0.33
CA PRO A 210 -7.92 10.36 1.25
C PRO A 210 -7.67 9.00 0.59
N VAL A 211 -8.21 8.78 -0.61
CA VAL A 211 -8.02 7.54 -1.38
C VAL A 211 -6.55 7.35 -1.73
N CYS A 212 -5.87 8.42 -2.17
CA CYS A 212 -4.44 8.37 -2.47
C CYS A 212 -3.58 8.10 -1.23
N CYS A 213 -3.93 8.68 -0.07
CA CYS A 213 -3.23 8.40 1.18
C CYS A 213 -3.39 6.94 1.59
N ALA A 214 -4.63 6.43 1.63
CA ALA A 214 -4.91 5.04 1.99
C ALA A 214 -4.18 4.04 1.08
N LEU A 215 -4.14 4.29 -0.22
CA LEU A 215 -3.41 3.44 -1.16
C LEU A 215 -1.89 3.50 -0.94
N ASN A 216 -1.31 4.67 -0.64
CA ASN A 216 0.12 4.76 -0.32
C ASN A 216 0.44 4.01 0.98
N ASP A 217 -0.44 4.06 1.98
CA ASP A 217 -0.25 3.38 3.25
C ASP A 217 -0.32 1.86 3.07
N LEU A 218 -1.29 1.34 2.29
CA LEU A 218 -1.43 -0.11 2.04
C LEU A 218 -0.42 -0.69 1.04
N GLN A 219 0.27 0.15 0.27
CA GLN A 219 1.34 -0.26 -0.64
C GLN A 219 2.73 0.07 -0.11
N GLY A 220 2.84 0.61 1.10
CA GLY A 220 4.13 0.93 1.68
C GLY A 220 4.94 -0.34 1.92
N ASP A 221 6.23 -0.29 1.59
CA ASP A 221 7.16 -1.40 1.85
C ASP A 221 7.47 -1.56 3.36
N ASN A 222 7.17 -0.51 4.13
CA ASN A 222 7.33 -0.49 5.58
C ASN A 222 6.00 -0.84 6.26
N HIS A 223 6.03 -1.80 7.20
CA HIS A 223 4.88 -2.23 7.99
C HIS A 223 3.76 -2.95 7.22
N ILE A 224 4.13 -3.87 6.31
CA ILE A 224 3.25 -4.76 5.53
C ILE A 224 2.54 -5.77 6.46
N HIS A 225 1.62 -5.30 7.30
CA HIS A 225 0.81 -6.14 8.18
C HIS A 225 -0.65 -6.00 7.78
N SER A 226 -1.36 -7.12 7.68
CA SER A 226 -2.81 -7.14 7.46
C SER A 226 -3.58 -6.29 8.49
N GLY A 227 -2.98 -6.12 9.68
CA GLY A 227 -3.47 -5.28 10.78
C GLY A 227 -3.66 -3.78 10.46
N TYR A 228 -3.11 -3.29 9.33
CA TYR A 228 -3.31 -1.91 8.89
C TYR A 228 -4.57 -1.74 8.04
N LEU A 229 -5.18 -2.83 7.57
CA LEU A 229 -6.22 -2.76 6.56
C LEU A 229 -7.50 -2.11 7.07
N LEU A 230 -8.11 -2.65 8.14
CA LEU A 230 -9.38 -2.10 8.63
C LEU A 230 -9.22 -0.70 9.23
N PRO A 231 -8.16 -0.37 10.00
CA PRO A 231 -7.92 1.00 10.44
C PRO A 231 -7.80 1.98 9.27
N THR A 232 -7.13 1.60 8.19
CA THR A 232 -6.98 2.45 7.01
C THR A 232 -8.32 2.67 6.30
N LEU A 233 -9.13 1.61 6.16
CA LEU A 233 -10.46 1.70 5.54
C LEU A 233 -11.42 2.55 6.38
N ASP A 234 -11.42 2.41 7.70
CA ASP A 234 -12.26 3.20 8.60
C ASP A 234 -11.92 4.70 8.51
N VAL A 235 -10.63 5.06 8.56
CA VAL A 235 -10.17 6.44 8.39
C VAL A 235 -10.50 6.96 7.00
N LEU A 236 -10.38 6.14 5.95
CA LEU A 236 -10.73 6.50 4.59
C LEU A 236 -12.21 6.86 4.45
N ILE A 237 -13.11 6.00 4.96
CA ILE A 237 -14.56 6.21 4.93
C ILE A 237 -14.90 7.50 5.65
N LYS A 238 -14.43 7.67 6.90
CA LYS A 238 -14.67 8.88 7.70
C LYS A 238 -14.21 10.16 7.01
N LYS A 239 -13.04 10.13 6.34
CA LYS A 239 -12.53 11.29 5.60
C LYS A 239 -13.38 11.63 4.38
N ILE A 240 -13.83 10.63 3.61
CA ILE A 240 -14.70 10.89 2.44
C ILE A 240 -16.08 11.37 2.89
N GLU A 241 -16.63 10.81 3.98
CA GLU A 241 -17.88 11.28 4.58
C GLU A 241 -17.76 12.72 5.08
N TYR A 242 -16.66 13.07 5.74
CA TYR A 242 -16.39 14.45 6.16
C TYR A 242 -16.40 15.41 4.97
N GLU A 243 -15.71 15.07 3.87
CA GLU A 243 -15.72 15.90 2.65
C GLU A 243 -17.12 16.04 2.05
N LYS A 244 -17.93 14.98 2.09
CA LYS A 244 -19.34 15.02 1.67
C LYS A 244 -20.17 15.96 2.55
N MET A 245 -19.97 15.93 3.88
CA MET A 245 -20.67 16.80 4.83
C MET A 245 -20.22 18.25 4.78
N ALA A 246 -18.95 18.50 4.45
CA ALA A 246 -18.39 19.84 4.27
C ALA A 246 -19.01 20.60 3.07
N GLY A 247 -19.79 19.93 2.23
CA GLY A 247 -20.50 20.50 1.09
C GLY A 247 -19.64 20.48 -0.18
N LEU A 248 -19.99 19.58 -1.10
CA LEU A 248 -19.37 19.48 -2.43
C LEU A 248 -20.35 19.99 -3.47
N ARG A 249 -20.00 21.02 -4.24
CA ARG A 249 -20.86 21.57 -5.29
C ARG A 249 -20.84 20.72 -6.55
N TYR A 250 -19.69 20.16 -6.89
CA TYR A 250 -19.48 19.39 -8.12
C TYR A 250 -19.07 17.95 -7.82
N SER A 251 -18.18 17.70 -6.87
CA SER A 251 -17.61 16.36 -6.63
C SER A 251 -18.44 15.48 -5.67
N GLY A 252 -19.68 15.85 -5.37
CA GLY A 252 -20.61 15.06 -4.56
C GLY A 252 -20.86 13.65 -5.12
N PRO A 253 -21.20 13.50 -6.43
CA PRO A 253 -21.40 12.20 -7.07
C PRO A 253 -20.16 11.30 -7.02
N LEU A 254 -18.96 11.90 -7.07
CA LEU A 254 -17.69 11.18 -6.93
C LEU A 254 -17.55 10.58 -5.53
N ALA A 255 -17.76 11.39 -4.48
CA ALA A 255 -17.67 10.91 -3.09
C ALA A 255 -18.67 9.77 -2.81
N VAL A 256 -19.90 9.89 -3.31
CA VAL A 256 -20.92 8.84 -3.19
C VAL A 256 -20.51 7.56 -3.92
N SER A 257 -19.98 7.68 -5.14
CA SER A 257 -19.54 6.52 -5.93
C SER A 257 -18.36 5.80 -5.31
N LEU A 258 -17.43 6.55 -4.70
CA LEU A 258 -16.28 6.00 -3.96
C LEU A 258 -16.73 5.25 -2.72
N LEU A 259 -17.59 5.84 -1.87
CA LEU A 259 -18.13 5.17 -0.68
C LEU A 259 -18.87 3.88 -1.05
N ALA A 260 -19.74 3.93 -2.06
CA ALA A 260 -20.45 2.75 -2.55
C ALA A 260 -19.49 1.68 -3.08
N GLY A 261 -18.40 2.08 -3.75
CA GLY A 261 -17.34 1.18 -4.21
C GLY A 261 -16.56 0.53 -3.06
N ILE A 262 -16.25 1.28 -2.00
CA ILE A 262 -15.58 0.78 -0.79
C ILE A 262 -16.46 -0.28 -0.14
N HIS A 263 -17.71 0.04 0.17
CA HIS A 263 -18.63 -0.91 0.80
C HIS A 263 -18.80 -2.18 -0.05
N LYS A 264 -19.12 -2.02 -1.34
CA LYS A 264 -19.30 -3.16 -2.26
C LYS A 264 -18.13 -4.15 -2.27
N ARG A 265 -16.88 -3.66 -2.16
CA ARG A 265 -15.68 -4.50 -2.32
C ARG A 265 -15.06 -4.93 -0.99
N PHE A 266 -15.20 -4.13 0.05
CA PHE A 266 -14.56 -4.36 1.34
C PHE A 266 -15.53 -4.78 2.45
N ASP A 267 -16.85 -4.73 2.28
CA ASP A 267 -17.79 -5.12 3.36
C ASP A 267 -17.53 -6.55 3.87
N ASN A 268 -17.26 -7.50 2.96
CA ASN A 268 -16.92 -8.86 3.39
C ASN A 268 -15.58 -8.91 4.14
N VAL A 269 -14.59 -8.13 3.69
CA VAL A 269 -13.25 -8.06 4.29
C VAL A 269 -13.31 -7.40 5.67
N MET A 270 -14.10 -6.34 5.82
CA MET A 270 -14.32 -5.63 7.08
C MET A 270 -15.01 -6.49 8.16
N ASN A 271 -15.67 -7.57 7.75
CA ASN A 271 -16.33 -8.50 8.65
C ASN A 271 -15.51 -9.77 8.96
N GLN A 272 -14.28 -9.90 8.42
CA GLN A 272 -13.44 -11.06 8.70
C GLN A 272 -12.85 -10.97 10.12
N LYS A 273 -13.08 -12.02 10.92
CA LYS A 273 -12.59 -12.10 12.30
C LYS A 273 -11.06 -12.06 12.37
N ASP A 274 -10.38 -12.74 11.46
CA ASP A 274 -8.92 -12.83 11.44
C ASP A 274 -8.26 -11.46 11.25
N LEU A 275 -8.85 -10.61 10.41
CA LEU A 275 -8.37 -9.23 10.21
C LEU A 275 -8.63 -8.39 11.45
N LEU A 276 -9.81 -8.50 12.05
CA LEU A 276 -10.14 -7.80 13.29
C LEU A 276 -9.18 -8.17 14.44
N VAL A 277 -8.82 -9.45 14.56
CA VAL A 277 -7.81 -9.91 15.52
C VAL A 277 -6.43 -9.36 15.16
N ALA A 278 -6.02 -9.41 13.89
CA ALA A 278 -4.73 -8.87 13.46
C ALA A 278 -4.60 -7.36 13.74
N ASP A 279 -5.63 -6.57 13.47
CA ASP A 279 -5.62 -5.11 13.69
C ASP A 279 -5.57 -4.76 15.18
N THR A 280 -6.28 -5.52 16.02
CA THR A 280 -6.33 -5.28 17.48
C THR A 280 -5.05 -5.67 18.20
N LEU A 281 -4.33 -6.67 17.67
CA LEU A 281 -3.01 -7.06 18.15
C LEU A 281 -1.88 -6.15 17.64
N LEU A 282 -2.17 -5.21 16.74
CA LEU A 282 -1.19 -4.18 16.40
C LEU A 282 -1.10 -3.12 17.49
N LEU A 283 0.11 -3.01 18.03
CA LEU A 283 0.47 -2.08 19.10
C LEU A 283 0.09 -0.62 18.82
N ARG A 284 0.13 -0.25 17.54
CA ARG A 284 -0.13 1.11 17.04
C ARG A 284 -1.60 1.52 17.12
N PHE A 285 -2.52 0.59 16.90
CA PHE A 285 -3.94 0.90 16.76
C PHE A 285 -4.76 0.35 17.92
N LYS A 286 -4.49 -0.90 18.32
CA LYS A 286 -5.28 -1.61 19.34
C LYS A 286 -6.78 -1.47 19.03
N LEU A 287 -7.53 -0.83 19.93
CA LEU A 287 -8.95 -0.57 19.79
C LEU A 287 -9.29 0.91 19.49
N SER A 288 -8.28 1.79 19.35
CA SER A 288 -8.49 3.25 19.29
C SER A 288 -9.19 3.73 18.02
N TRP A 289 -9.06 2.97 16.93
CA TRP A 289 -9.67 3.29 15.64
C TRP A 289 -11.17 2.94 15.58
N ILE A 290 -11.64 2.02 16.44
CA ILE A 290 -13.04 1.57 16.47
C ILE A 290 -13.86 2.55 17.31
N SER A 291 -14.64 3.40 16.66
CA SER A 291 -15.53 4.35 17.35
C SER A 291 -16.77 3.68 17.96
N ASP A 292 -17.29 2.63 17.32
CA ASP A 292 -18.47 1.89 17.74
C ASP A 292 -18.16 0.92 18.89
N GLU A 293 -18.81 1.10 20.03
CA GLU A 293 -18.60 0.25 21.21
C GLU A 293 -18.98 -1.22 20.96
N VAL A 294 -19.99 -1.48 20.13
CA VAL A 294 -20.42 -2.84 19.81
C VAL A 294 -19.32 -3.56 19.01
N LYS A 295 -18.76 -2.88 18.00
CA LYS A 295 -17.63 -3.42 17.22
C LYS A 295 -16.38 -3.59 18.09
N ARG A 296 -16.14 -2.68 19.04
CA ARG A 296 -15.01 -2.76 19.97
C ARG A 296 -15.11 -3.99 20.87
N ASN A 297 -16.30 -4.25 21.41
CA ASN A 297 -16.58 -5.42 22.24
C ASN A 297 -16.49 -6.72 21.42
N ALA A 298 -16.98 -6.71 20.17
CA ALA A 298 -16.83 -7.85 19.26
C ALA A 298 -15.36 -8.16 18.95
N ALA A 299 -14.53 -7.12 18.76
CA ALA A 299 -13.09 -7.28 18.54
C ALA A 299 -12.38 -7.87 19.77
N LEU A 300 -12.70 -7.38 20.97
CA LEU A 300 -12.21 -7.95 22.22
C LEU A 300 -12.61 -9.42 22.40
N ALA A 301 -13.88 -9.75 22.11
CA ALA A 301 -14.37 -11.12 22.18
C ALA A 301 -13.65 -12.04 21.17
N ALA A 302 -13.37 -11.55 19.96
CA ALA A 302 -12.62 -12.30 18.95
C ALA A 302 -11.20 -12.62 19.44
N VAL A 303 -10.47 -11.64 19.98
CA VAL A 303 -9.12 -11.85 20.51
C VAL A 303 -9.11 -12.84 21.67
N LYS A 304 -10.06 -12.73 22.61
CA LYS A 304 -10.19 -13.68 23.73
C LYS A 304 -10.49 -15.10 23.27
N SER A 305 -11.33 -15.25 22.25
CA SER A 305 -11.64 -16.55 21.64
C SER A 305 -10.37 -17.19 21.07
N GLU A 306 -9.56 -16.44 20.31
CA GLU A 306 -8.32 -16.95 19.71
C GLU A 306 -7.26 -17.30 20.78
N LEU A 307 -7.18 -16.53 21.87
CA LEU A 307 -6.30 -16.82 22.99
C LEU A 307 -6.66 -18.14 23.68
N THR A 308 -7.96 -18.42 23.82
CA THR A 308 -8.50 -19.65 24.41
C THR A 308 -8.27 -20.87 23.49
N VAL A 309 -8.24 -20.67 22.17
CA VAL A 309 -7.89 -21.73 21.21
C VAL A 309 -6.39 -22.00 21.24
N SER A 310 -5.57 -20.95 21.30
CA SER A 310 -4.10 -21.07 21.32
C SER A 310 -3.59 -21.76 22.58
N SER A 311 -4.16 -21.48 23.76
CA SER A 311 -3.80 -22.17 25.00
C SER A 311 -4.05 -23.68 24.94
N ARG A 312 -5.14 -24.11 24.28
CA ARG A 312 -5.46 -25.54 24.07
C ARG A 312 -4.53 -26.24 23.09
N LEU A 313 -3.96 -25.51 22.12
CA LEU A 313 -2.99 -26.07 21.18
C LEU A 313 -1.61 -26.29 21.84
N VAL A 314 -1.24 -25.44 22.80
CA VAL A 314 0.00 -25.58 23.60
C VAL A 314 -0.11 -26.76 24.59
N GLU A 315 -1.32 -27.12 25.03
CA GLU A 315 -1.59 -28.26 25.92
C GLU A 315 -1.65 -29.62 25.18
N SER A 316 -1.54 -29.65 23.85
CA SER A 316 -1.45 -30.90 23.08
C SER A 316 -0.03 -31.49 23.16
N PRO A 317 0.18 -32.81 23.39
CA PRO A 317 1.47 -33.36 23.82
C PRO A 317 2.62 -33.36 22.79
N ALA A 318 2.44 -32.73 21.63
CA ALA A 318 3.39 -32.80 20.53
C ALA A 318 4.09 -31.46 20.30
N SER A 319 5.03 -31.12 21.20
CA SER A 319 6.27 -30.34 20.98
C SER A 319 6.63 -29.44 22.17
N LEU A 320 6.98 -30.06 23.30
CA LEU A 320 7.90 -29.41 24.23
C LEU A 320 9.27 -29.31 23.53
N LEU A 321 9.53 -28.19 22.85
CA LEU A 321 10.90 -27.73 22.66
C LEU A 321 11.44 -27.44 24.06
N LYS A 322 12.10 -28.43 24.67
CA LYS A 322 12.98 -28.22 25.82
C LYS A 322 14.06 -27.24 25.36
N ALA A 323 13.86 -25.95 25.64
CA ALA A 323 14.95 -25.00 25.63
C ALA A 323 15.92 -25.44 26.72
N ASN A 324 17.10 -25.92 26.32
CA ASN A 324 18.19 -26.20 27.23
C ASN A 324 18.51 -24.91 27.98
N ALA A 325 18.27 -24.90 29.28
CA ALA A 325 18.67 -23.83 30.18
C ALA A 325 20.21 -23.75 30.19
N ALA A 326 20.77 -22.88 29.37
CA ALA A 326 22.07 -22.29 29.63
C ALA A 326 21.83 -21.11 30.57
N GLU A 327 22.60 -21.07 31.65
CA GLU A 327 22.48 -20.11 32.76
C GLU A 327 22.34 -18.68 32.27
N ASP A 328 21.13 -18.13 32.39
CA ASP A 328 20.86 -16.72 32.15
C ASP A 328 21.32 -15.92 33.38
N PHE A 329 22.32 -15.06 33.16
CA PHE A 329 22.95 -14.20 34.16
C PHE A 329 21.96 -13.22 34.83
N PHE A 330 20.77 -13.03 34.26
CA PHE A 330 19.69 -12.22 34.84
C PHE A 330 18.53 -13.04 35.45
N GLY A 331 18.74 -14.33 35.69
CA GLY A 331 17.78 -15.18 36.40
C GLY A 331 17.51 -14.69 37.83
N ASN A 332 16.24 -14.42 38.13
CA ASN A 332 15.78 -13.88 39.41
C ASN A 332 16.21 -14.79 40.60
N PRO A 333 16.99 -14.32 41.58
CA PRO A 333 17.55 -15.18 42.65
C PRO A 333 16.53 -15.60 43.70
N PHE A 334 15.31 -15.07 43.64
CA PHE A 334 14.25 -15.36 44.60
C PHE A 334 13.13 -16.09 43.87
N GLY A 335 13.09 -17.40 44.07
CA GLY A 335 12.01 -18.25 43.61
C GLY A 335 10.68 -17.78 44.20
N ASN A 336 9.89 -17.10 43.39
CA ASN A 336 8.44 -17.17 43.49
C ASN A 336 7.98 -17.95 42.27
N GLU A 337 7.21 -19.00 42.53
CA GLU A 337 6.48 -19.76 41.53
C GLU A 337 5.80 -18.79 40.56
N CYS A 338 5.92 -19.07 39.27
CA CYS A 338 5.22 -18.35 38.23
C CYS A 338 3.72 -18.46 38.51
N THR A 339 3.15 -17.49 39.22
CA THR A 339 1.70 -17.30 39.25
C THR A 339 1.32 -17.07 37.80
N SER A 340 0.70 -18.08 37.20
CA SER A 340 0.14 -18.03 35.86
C SER A 340 -0.74 -16.79 35.78
N VAL A 341 -0.20 -15.69 35.27
CA VAL A 341 -0.99 -14.51 34.94
C VAL A 341 -2.00 -15.00 33.92
N SER A 342 -3.29 -14.95 34.26
CA SER A 342 -4.32 -15.38 33.33
C SER A 342 -4.13 -14.61 32.02
N GLY A 343 -4.27 -15.28 30.87
CA GLY A 343 -4.15 -14.60 29.57
C GLY A 343 -5.09 -13.38 29.45
N ASP A 344 -6.20 -13.38 30.21
CA ASP A 344 -7.10 -12.24 30.34
C ASP A 344 -6.48 -11.02 31.07
N ASP A 345 -5.65 -11.23 32.08
CA ASP A 345 -5.00 -10.16 32.86
C ASP A 345 -3.88 -9.49 32.04
N GLU A 346 -3.15 -10.27 31.25
CA GLU A 346 -2.12 -9.77 30.33
C GLU A 346 -2.75 -9.03 29.14
N LEU A 347 -3.85 -9.54 28.60
CA LEU A 347 -4.62 -8.88 27.55
C LEU A 347 -5.23 -7.55 28.02
N ALA A 348 -5.76 -7.52 29.25
CA ALA A 348 -6.24 -6.28 29.87
C ALA A 348 -5.10 -5.27 30.01
N ARG A 349 -3.92 -5.70 30.48
CA ARG A 349 -2.73 -4.84 30.56
C ARG A 349 -2.30 -4.32 29.19
N TYR A 350 -2.30 -5.18 28.17
CA TYR A 350 -1.96 -4.80 26.79
C TYR A 350 -2.87 -3.67 26.28
N PHE A 351 -4.17 -3.72 26.51
CA PHE A 351 -5.09 -2.67 26.07
C PHE A 351 -5.05 -1.39 26.93
N LEU A 352 -4.63 -1.49 28.20
CA LEU A 352 -4.54 -0.34 29.11
C LEU A 352 -3.27 0.49 28.92
N VAL A 353 -2.18 -0.08 28.42
CA VAL A 353 -0.92 0.65 28.19
C VAL A 353 -1.01 1.49 26.89
N PRO A 354 -0.97 2.83 26.94
CA PRO A 354 -0.91 3.64 25.73
C PRO A 354 0.46 3.45 25.07
N HIS A 355 0.49 3.08 23.78
CA HIS A 355 1.72 3.15 23.00
C HIS A 355 1.75 4.46 22.23
N ASN A 356 2.46 5.44 22.78
CA ASN A 356 2.66 6.74 22.16
C ASN A 356 3.80 6.65 21.14
N PHE A 357 3.48 6.37 19.88
CA PHE A 357 4.30 6.90 18.78
C PHE A 357 3.66 8.20 18.32
N ALA A 358 4.39 9.32 18.42
CA ALA A 358 3.96 10.58 17.85
C ALA A 358 3.85 10.43 16.32
N LEU A 359 2.74 10.88 15.73
CA LEU A 359 2.46 10.84 14.29
C LEU A 359 3.42 11.70 13.42
N THR A 360 4.44 12.31 14.01
CA THR A 360 5.35 13.29 13.38
C THR A 360 6.82 12.86 13.29
N GLU A 361 7.22 11.71 13.84
CA GLU A 361 8.64 11.30 13.87
C GLU A 361 9.02 10.25 12.80
N LEU A 362 8.43 10.35 11.60
CA LEU A 362 8.85 9.56 10.42
C LEU A 362 9.64 10.39 9.40
N LYS A 363 10.46 11.34 9.89
CA LYS A 363 11.59 11.86 9.14
C LYS A 363 12.86 11.56 9.90
N THR A 364 13.83 11.02 9.15
CA THR A 364 15.22 10.74 9.49
C THR A 364 15.48 9.63 10.51
N ALA A 365 15.60 8.41 9.99
CA ALA A 365 16.70 7.54 10.37
C ALA A 365 17.47 7.20 9.09
N SER A 366 18.44 8.07 8.79
CA SER A 366 19.51 7.79 7.86
C SER A 366 20.47 6.82 8.53
N LEU A 367 20.82 5.74 7.85
CA LEU A 367 22.18 5.21 7.78
C LEU A 367 22.38 4.63 6.37
#